data_AF-A0A8J7SGB9-F1
#
_entry.id   AF-A0A8J7SGB9-F1
#
_cell.length_a   1.000
_cell.length_b   1.000
_cell.length_c   1.000
_cell.angle_alpha   90.00
_cell.angle_beta   90.00
_cell.angle_gamma   90.00
#
_symmetry.space_group_name_H-M   'P 1'
#
loop_
_entity.id
_entity.type
_entity.pdbx_description
1 polymer ?
#
loop_
_entity_poly.entity_id
_entity_poly.type
_entity_poly.pdbx_seq_one_letter_code
_entity_poly.pdbx_strand_id
1 'polypeptide(L)'
;MKKTTLNPRVLVVFLMMFTAPILLFSGVTLHSADANQAERLKFISMALHNVTALVCLIAAIVHMKYNWKPILNYVRNKKDGLLKYPKELGAAGIMTAILSLLAVSHVLRHH
;
A
#
# COMPACT_ATOMS: atom_id res chain seq x y z
N MET A 1 -34.25 16.92 -6.70
CA MET A 1 -33.19 16.10 -6.06
C MET A 1 -31.84 16.70 -6.41
N LYS A 2 -31.08 17.18 -5.41
CA LYS A 2 -29.71 17.71 -5.62
C LYS A 2 -28.79 16.54 -5.97
N LYS A 3 -28.17 16.53 -7.16
CA LYS A 3 -27.10 15.57 -7.48
C LYS A 3 -25.90 15.90 -6.59
N THR A 4 -25.72 15.15 -5.51
CA THR A 4 -24.49 15.16 -4.72
C THR A 4 -23.39 14.55 -5.56
N THR A 5 -22.62 15.37 -6.27
CA THR A 5 -21.40 14.93 -6.95
C THR A 5 -20.35 14.61 -5.89
N LEU A 6 -20.10 13.31 -5.68
CA LEU A 6 -19.04 12.85 -4.78
C LEU A 6 -17.70 13.42 -5.25
N ASN A 7 -16.97 14.07 -4.34
CA ASN A 7 -15.64 14.57 -4.63
C ASN A 7 -14.68 13.37 -4.79
N PRO A 8 -14.04 13.18 -5.96
CA PRO A 8 -13.19 12.01 -6.20
C PRO A 8 -12.01 11.93 -5.23
N ARG A 9 -11.53 13.07 -4.71
CA ARG A 9 -10.45 13.08 -3.70
C ARG A 9 -10.90 12.45 -2.40
N VAL A 10 -12.10 12.78 -1.94
CA VAL A 10 -12.68 12.25 -0.71
C VAL A 10 -12.93 10.76 -0.84
N LEU A 11 -13.49 10.33 -1.98
CA LEU A 11 -13.71 8.91 -2.27
C LEU A 11 -12.40 8.11 -2.23
N VAL A 12 -11.32 8.63 -2.82
CA VAL A 12 -10.03 7.94 -2.87
C VAL A 12 -9.38 7.82 -1.48
N VAL A 13 -9.48 8.86 -0.64
CA VAL A 13 -9.01 8.80 0.75
C VAL A 13 -9.80 7.77 1.55
N PHE A 14 -11.13 7.75 1.41
CA PHE A 14 -11.98 6.74 2.05
C PHE A 14 -11.63 5.32 1.57
N LEU A 15 -11.47 5.12 0.26
CA LEU A 15 -11.07 3.84 -0.31
C LEU A 15 -9.74 3.36 0.28
N MET A 16 -8.73 4.23 0.37
CA MET A 16 -7.47 3.89 1.02
C MET A 16 -7.61 3.50 2.48
N MET A 17 -8.38 4.28 3.24
CA MET A 17 -8.55 4.10 4.68
C MET A 17 -9.13 2.71 5.01
N PHE A 18 -9.98 2.17 4.14
CA PHE A 18 -10.55 0.83 4.32
C PHE A 18 -9.72 -0.26 3.65
N THR A 19 -9.19 -0.03 2.45
CA THR A 19 -8.45 -1.06 1.70
C THR A 19 -7.09 -1.38 2.31
N ALA A 20 -6.37 -0.40 2.87
CA ALA A 20 -5.05 -0.66 3.45
C ALA A 20 -5.11 -1.58 4.70
N PRO A 21 -5.99 -1.36 5.70
CA PRO A 21 -6.13 -2.28 6.83
C PRO A 21 -6.62 -3.67 6.42
N ILE A 22 -7.58 -3.75 5.49
CA ILE A 22 -8.08 -5.04 4.98
C ILE A 22 -6.95 -5.81 4.28
N LEU A 23 -6.10 -5.12 3.53
CA LEU A 23 -4.94 -5.72 2.87
C LEU A 23 -3.93 -6.28 3.89
N LEU A 24 -3.65 -5.53 4.96
CA LEU A 24 -2.76 -5.99 6.03
C LEU A 24 -3.34 -7.21 6.76
N PHE A 25 -4.61 -7.16 7.15
CA PHE A 25 -5.26 -8.26 7.87
C PHE A 25 -5.35 -9.52 7.00
N SER A 26 -5.79 -9.38 5.74
CA SER A 26 -5.90 -10.51 4.80
C SER A 26 -4.53 -11.13 4.46
N GLY A 27 -3.47 -10.34 4.46
CA GLY A 27 -2.11 -10.83 4.27
C GLY A 27 -1.61 -11.65 5.47
N VAL A 28 -1.84 -11.18 6.70
CA VAL A 28 -1.48 -11.89 7.92
C VAL A 28 -2.26 -13.21 8.05
N THR A 29 -3.55 -13.20 7.76
CA THR A 29 -4.38 -14.42 7.80
C THR A 29 -3.94 -15.43 6.75
N LEU A 30 -3.54 -14.98 5.56
CA LEU A 30 -3.05 -15.87 4.51
C LEU A 30 -1.66 -16.45 4.84
N HIS A 31 -0.78 -15.67 5.47
CA HIS A 31 0.54 -16.14 5.91
C HIS A 31 0.45 -17.15 7.07
N SER A 32 -0.55 -17.00 7.94
CA SER A 32 -0.78 -17.89 9.09
C SER A 32 -1.68 -19.09 8.76
N ALA A 33 -2.12 -19.22 7.50
CA ALA A 33 -3.04 -20.27 7.08
C ALA A 33 -2.34 -21.64 6.97
N ASP A 34 -2.54 -22.49 7.98
CA ASP A 34 -1.97 -23.84 8.05
C ASP A 34 -2.41 -24.73 6.88
N ALA A 35 -1.61 -25.73 6.50
CA ALA A 35 -1.86 -26.65 5.38
C ALA A 35 -3.26 -27.32 5.46
N ASN A 36 -3.74 -27.58 6.68
CA ASN A 36 -5.02 -28.25 6.97
C ASN A 36 -6.26 -27.35 6.94
N GLN A 37 -6.13 -26.06 6.66
CA GLN A 37 -7.30 -25.19 6.54
C GLN A 37 -8.09 -25.57 5.28
N ALA A 38 -9.42 -25.65 5.38
CA ALA A 38 -10.30 -25.99 4.26
C ALA A 38 -9.91 -25.14 3.03
N GLU A 39 -9.52 -25.78 1.92
CA GLU A 39 -8.97 -25.10 0.75
C GLU A 39 -9.82 -23.91 0.30
N ARG A 40 -11.14 -24.02 0.44
CA ARG A 40 -12.11 -22.94 0.16
C ARG A 40 -11.82 -21.66 0.94
N LEU A 41 -11.46 -21.72 2.22
CA LEU A 41 -11.15 -20.54 3.05
C LEU A 41 -9.85 -19.87 2.60
N LYS A 42 -8.83 -20.65 2.24
CA LYS A 42 -7.59 -20.14 1.65
C LYS A 42 -7.83 -19.45 0.32
N PHE A 43 -8.62 -20.07 -0.57
CA PHE A 43 -9.00 -19.46 -1.85
C PHE A 43 -9.76 -18.15 -1.67
N ILE A 44 -10.72 -18.08 -0.74
CA ILE A 44 -11.48 -16.85 -0.47
C ILE A 44 -10.56 -15.77 0.10
N SER A 45 -9.68 -16.11 1.05
CA SER A 45 -8.72 -15.16 1.63
C SER A 45 -7.74 -14.63 0.59
N MET A 46 -7.22 -15.49 -0.29
CA MET A 46 -6.32 -15.12 -1.37
C MET A 46 -7.00 -14.22 -2.41
N ALA A 47 -8.22 -14.57 -2.83
CA ALA A 47 -9.00 -13.74 -3.74
C ALA A 47 -9.30 -12.36 -3.14
N LEU A 48 -9.70 -12.32 -1.86
CA LEU A 48 -9.96 -11.06 -1.15
C LEU A 48 -8.69 -10.22 -1.02
N HIS A 49 -7.56 -10.83 -0.68
CA HIS A 49 -6.27 -10.15 -0.60
C HIS A 49 -5.88 -9.51 -1.94
N ASN A 50 -5.95 -10.27 -3.04
CA ASN A 50 -5.56 -9.81 -4.36
C ASN A 50 -6.48 -8.68 -4.89
N VAL A 51 -7.79 -8.83 -4.74
CA VAL A 51 -8.75 -7.78 -5.16
C VAL A 51 -8.55 -6.52 -4.33
N THR A 52 -8.38 -6.66 -3.01
CA THR A 52 -8.13 -5.50 -2.13
C THR A 52 -6.80 -4.84 -2.45
N ALA A 53 -5.75 -5.63 -2.77
CA ALA A 53 -4.45 -5.12 -3.17
C ALA A 53 -4.55 -4.26 -4.43
N LEU A 54 -5.27 -4.76 -5.44
CA LEU A 54 -5.46 -4.05 -6.71
C LEU A 54 -6.21 -2.73 -6.51
N VAL A 55 -7.31 -2.75 -5.73
CA VAL A 55 -8.08 -1.54 -5.44
C VAL A 55 -7.25 -0.54 -4.63
N CYS A 56 -6.50 -1.02 -3.63
CA CYS A 56 -5.60 -0.19 -2.82
C CYS A 56 -4.52 0.46 -3.70
N LEU A 57 -3.92 -0.29 -4.63
CA LEU A 57 -2.90 0.21 -5.55
C LEU A 57 -3.44 1.30 -6.49
N ILE A 58 -4.62 1.07 -7.09
CA ILE A 58 -5.27 2.06 -7.95
C ILE A 58 -5.60 3.32 -7.14
N ALA A 59 -6.18 3.15 -5.95
CA ALA A 59 -6.46 4.26 -5.05
C ALA A 59 -5.18 5.02 -4.67
N ALA A 60 -4.04 4.33 -4.49
CA ALA A 60 -2.72 4.93 -4.26
C ALA A 60 -2.20 5.79 -5.39
N ILE A 61 -2.25 5.29 -6.61
CA ILE A 61 -1.83 6.06 -7.78
C ILE A 61 -2.70 7.32 -7.92
N VAL A 62 -4.01 7.16 -7.78
CA VAL A 62 -4.95 8.28 -7.89
C VAL A 62 -4.78 9.28 -6.75
N HIS A 63 -4.61 8.80 -5.51
CA HIS A 63 -4.35 9.64 -4.33
C HIS A 63 -3.08 10.45 -4.51
N MET A 64 -2.02 9.81 -4.99
CA MET A 64 -0.73 10.46 -5.25
C MET A 64 -0.87 11.49 -6.36
N LYS A 65 -1.61 11.21 -7.44
CA LYS A 65 -1.87 12.19 -8.52
C LYS A 65 -2.60 13.44 -8.00
N TYR A 66 -3.61 13.28 -7.15
CA TYR A 66 -4.36 14.43 -6.61
C TYR A 66 -3.60 15.22 -5.55
N ASN A 67 -2.69 14.57 -4.82
CA ASN A 67 -1.92 15.18 -3.74
C ASN A 67 -0.45 15.46 -4.11
N TRP A 68 -0.07 15.27 -5.38
CA TRP A 68 1.30 15.45 -5.85
C TRP A 68 1.84 16.86 -5.59
N LYS A 69 1.02 17.90 -5.84
CA LYS A 69 1.41 19.30 -5.61
C LYS A 69 1.71 19.59 -4.13
N PRO A 70 0.82 19.27 -3.15
CA PRO A 70 1.13 19.36 -1.73
C PRO A 70 2.39 18.60 -1.32
N ILE A 71 2.56 17.36 -1.81
CA ILE A 71 3.72 16.52 -1.49
C ILE A 71 5.01 17.19 -1.99
N LEU A 72 5.03 17.61 -3.25
CA LEU A 72 6.18 18.30 -3.82
C LEU A 72 6.50 19.58 -3.06
N ASN A 73 5.48 20.36 -2.70
CA ASN A 73 5.66 21.61 -1.96
C ASN A 73 6.17 21.36 -0.54
N TYR A 74 5.68 20.32 0.12
CA TYR A 74 6.16 19.88 1.43
C TYR A 74 7.64 19.45 1.37
N VAL A 75 7.99 18.58 0.42
CA VAL A 75 9.38 18.15 0.19
C VAL A 75 10.26 19.35 -0.15
N ARG A 76 9.75 20.28 -0.98
CA ARG A 76 10.44 21.50 -1.38
C ARG A 76 10.62 22.51 -0.23
N ASN A 77 9.71 22.57 0.72
CA ASN A 77 9.84 23.47 1.87
C ASN A 77 10.64 22.82 3.02
N LYS A 78 10.74 21.49 3.02
CA LYS A 78 11.59 20.73 3.95
C LYS A 78 12.91 20.25 3.35
N LYS A 79 13.34 20.75 2.18
CA LYS A 79 14.61 20.33 1.54
C LYS A 79 15.77 20.47 2.50
N ASP A 80 15.83 21.57 3.25
CA ASP A 80 16.93 21.83 4.18
C ASP A 80 16.96 20.85 5.35
N GLY A 81 15.83 20.23 5.69
CA GLY A 81 15.73 19.14 6.66
C GLY A 81 15.99 17.75 6.06
N LEU A 82 15.52 17.50 4.83
CA LEU A 82 15.76 16.25 4.10
C LEU A 82 17.24 16.11 3.70
N LEU A 83 17.87 17.21 3.31
CA LEU A 83 19.29 17.29 2.95
C LEU A 83 20.20 17.41 4.18
N LYS A 84 19.62 17.58 5.38
CA LYS A 84 20.38 17.61 6.64
C LYS A 84 20.93 16.23 7.02
N TYR A 85 20.25 15.16 6.58
CA TYR A 85 20.61 13.77 6.90
C TYR A 85 20.62 12.87 5.64
N PRO A 86 21.47 13.18 4.64
CA PRO A 86 21.51 12.41 3.39
C PRO A 86 21.93 10.95 3.61
N LYS A 87 22.71 10.68 4.67
CA LYS A 87 23.12 9.34 5.07
C LYS A 87 21.95 8.53 5.64
N GLU A 88 21.09 9.14 6.46
CA GLU A 88 19.90 8.48 7.02
C GLU A 88 18.87 8.22 5.93
N LEU A 89 18.67 9.18 5.02
CA LEU A 89 17.79 9.02 3.87
C LEU A 89 18.29 7.90 2.93
N GLY A 90 19.61 7.86 2.68
CA GLY A 90 20.25 6.79 1.91
C GLY A 90 20.12 5.43 2.59
N ALA A 91 20.37 5.36 3.90
CA ALA A 91 20.20 4.13 4.69
C ALA A 91 18.75 3.65 4.69
N ALA A 92 17.78 4.54 4.85
CA ALA A 92 16.36 4.22 4.77
C ALA A 92 15.98 3.71 3.36
N GLY A 93 16.52 4.33 2.31
CA GLY A 93 16.34 3.88 0.93
C GLY A 93 16.91 2.48 0.69
N ILE A 94 18.13 2.21 1.12
CA ILE A 94 18.79 0.90 1.02
C ILE A 94 18.00 -0.15 1.82
N MET A 95 17.63 0.17 3.05
CA MET A 95 16.85 -0.74 3.91
C MET A 95 15.50 -1.08 3.29
N THR A 96 14.82 -0.09 2.72
CA THR A 96 13.55 -0.31 1.98
C THR A 96 13.78 -1.20 0.77
N ALA A 97 14.83 -0.96 -0.02
CA ALA A 97 15.15 -1.78 -1.19
C ALA A 97 15.47 -3.24 -0.84
N ILE A 98 16.25 -3.45 0.24
CA ILE A 98 16.56 -4.78 0.77
C ILE A 98 15.27 -5.49 1.20
N LEU A 99 14.40 -4.82 1.97
CA LEU A 99 13.12 -5.38 2.40
C LEU A 99 12.21 -5.74 1.21
N SER A 100 12.14 -4.89 0.19
CA SER A 100 11.40 -5.17 -1.03
C SER A 100 11.97 -6.37 -1.79
N LEU A 101 13.29 -6.48 -1.92
CA LEU A 101 13.96 -7.62 -2.56
C LEU A 101 13.68 -8.92 -1.81
N LEU A 102 13.80 -8.92 -0.48
CA LEU A 102 13.48 -10.07 0.38
C LEU A 102 12.02 -10.51 0.21
N ALA A 103 11.08 -9.55 0.18
CA ALA A 103 9.67 -9.85 -0.03
C ALA A 103 9.42 -10.49 -1.41
N VAL A 104 10.04 -9.97 -2.46
CA VAL A 104 9.93 -10.54 -3.82
C VAL A 104 10.58 -11.93 -3.90
N SER A 105 11.76 -12.12 -3.31
CA SER A 105 12.44 -13.42 -3.27
C SER A 105 11.64 -14.47 -2.49
N HIS A 106 10.96 -14.09 -1.41
CA HIS A 106 10.08 -14.98 -0.67
C HIS A 106 8.91 -15.44 -1.54
N VAL A 107 8.25 -14.53 -2.25
CA VAL A 107 7.15 -14.86 -3.17
C VAL A 107 7.65 -15.76 -4.31
N LEU A 108 8.83 -15.48 -4.87
CA LEU A 108 9.41 -16.27 -5.96
C LEU A 108 9.81 -17.69 -5.54
N ARG A 109 10.19 -17.90 -4.27
CA ARG A 109 10.56 -19.23 -3.73
C ARG A 109 9.34 -20.11 -3.40
N HIS A 110 8.17 -19.50 -3.17
CA HIS A 110 6.92 -20.20 -2.85
C HIS A 110 6.02 -20.46 -4.08
N HIS A 111 6.48 -20.10 -5.28
CA HIS A 111 5.89 -20.45 -6.57
C HIS A 111 6.68 -21.59 -7.24
#